data_AF-A0A518CCE5-F1
#
_entry.id   AF-A0A518CCE5-F1
#
_cell.length_a   1.000
_cell.length_b   1.000
_cell.length_c   1.000
_cell.angle_alpha   90.00
_cell.angle_beta   90.00
_cell.angle_gamma   90.00
#
_symmetry.space_group_name_H-M   'P 1'
#
loop_
_entity.id
_entity.type
_entity.pdbx_description
1 polymer ?
#
loop_
_entity_poly.entity_id
_entity_poly.type
_entity_poly.pdbx_seq_one_letter_code
_entity_poly.pdbx_strand_id
1 'polypeptide(L)'
;MDRRRIDAFCIVRSYPASCAPFNVAAGNSSGYNYASGRLDHQTYFKSIRVEQAQLESVVLDRVLAAWFDEAVLIPGLLPADAGPIAQWPHQWFWDGHEHVDPAKEASAQATRLANLTTTLAHEYARQGRDWEEALRQRAKEFSLMQELGLTPAAVPPTNDDIEEDEDGEEANEDAPARAA
;
A
#
# COMPACT_ATOMS: atom_id res chain seq x y z
N MET A 1 13.86 -9.46 -21.32
CA MET A 1 14.48 -8.12 -21.41
C MET A 1 13.44 -7.20 -22.01
N ASP A 2 12.51 -6.72 -21.19
CA ASP A 2 11.50 -5.77 -21.63
C ASP A 2 11.99 -4.37 -21.26
N ARG A 3 12.74 -3.72 -22.16
CA ARG A 3 13.29 -2.36 -21.96
C ARG A 3 12.24 -1.26 -22.23
N ARG A 4 10.95 -1.57 -22.10
CA ARG A 4 9.81 -0.72 -22.50
C ARG A 4 9.10 -0.02 -21.35
N ARG A 5 9.67 -0.03 -20.14
CA ARG A 5 9.14 0.70 -18.99
C ARG A 5 10.20 1.65 -18.46
N ILE A 6 9.82 2.92 -18.34
CA ILE A 6 10.53 3.88 -17.51
C ILE A 6 9.95 3.75 -16.11
N ASP A 7 10.85 3.56 -15.15
CA ASP A 7 10.63 2.97 -13.85
C ASP A 7 9.70 3.79 -12.94
N ALA A 8 9.13 3.05 -11.99
CA ALA A 8 8.22 3.46 -10.92
C ALA A 8 8.61 4.78 -10.23
N PHE A 9 7.63 5.66 -10.05
CA PHE A 9 7.79 6.86 -9.22
C PHE A 9 7.10 6.66 -7.87
N CYS A 10 7.90 6.62 -6.80
CA CYS A 10 7.41 6.58 -5.42
C CYS A 10 7.08 7.99 -4.93
N ILE A 11 5.88 8.16 -4.36
CA ILE A 11 5.44 9.45 -3.81
C ILE A 11 5.23 9.32 -2.30
N VAL A 12 6.01 10.09 -1.55
CA VAL A 12 5.95 10.17 -0.08
C VAL A 12 4.73 10.98 0.35
N ARG A 13 3.98 10.45 1.33
CA ARG A 13 2.74 11.01 1.86
C ARG A 13 2.83 12.48 2.32
N SER A 14 1.82 13.27 1.94
CA SER A 14 1.36 14.44 2.69
C SER A 14 -0.12 14.23 2.97
N TYR A 15 -0.54 14.19 4.24
CA TYR A 15 -1.94 13.94 4.61
C TYR A 15 -2.73 15.24 4.56
N PRO A 16 -3.73 15.38 3.67
CA PRO A 16 -4.62 16.53 3.70
C PRO A 16 -5.55 16.44 4.92
N ALA A 17 -5.35 17.34 5.88
CA ALA A 17 -6.15 17.40 7.10
C ALA A 17 -7.62 17.86 6.88
N SER A 18 -7.99 18.28 5.66
CA SER A 18 -9.26 18.96 5.39
C SER A 18 -10.50 18.06 5.43
N CYS A 19 -10.33 16.73 5.35
CA CYS A 19 -11.45 15.77 5.36
C CYS A 19 -11.28 14.64 6.40
N ALA A 20 -10.39 14.83 7.37
CA ALA A 20 -10.21 13.84 8.44
C ALA A 20 -11.37 13.92 9.45
N PRO A 21 -11.93 12.78 9.90
CA PRO A 21 -12.88 12.76 11.01
C PRO A 21 -12.20 13.24 12.31
N PHE A 22 -13.00 13.78 13.24
CA PHE A 22 -12.49 14.51 14.40
C PHE A 22 -11.54 13.68 15.26
N ASN A 23 -11.85 12.42 15.51
CA ASN A 23 -10.99 11.49 16.27
C ASN A 23 -9.58 11.36 15.65
N VAL A 24 -9.50 11.27 14.32
CA VAL A 24 -8.24 11.17 13.58
C VAL A 24 -7.50 12.52 13.58
N ALA A 25 -8.22 13.63 13.37
CA ALA A 25 -7.62 14.96 13.33
C ALA A 25 -7.13 15.45 14.70
N ALA A 26 -7.88 15.18 15.76
CA ALA A 26 -7.60 15.61 17.13
C ALA A 26 -6.79 14.58 17.94
N GLY A 27 -6.61 13.36 17.41
CA GLY A 27 -5.94 12.25 18.13
C GLY A 27 -6.65 11.86 19.42
N ASN A 28 -7.96 12.12 19.53
CA ASN A 28 -8.74 11.88 20.73
C ASN A 28 -9.98 11.03 20.44
N SER A 29 -10.03 9.84 21.05
CA SER A 29 -11.15 8.90 20.94
C SER A 29 -11.94 8.75 22.24
N SER A 30 -11.78 9.65 23.22
CA SER A 30 -12.40 9.52 24.56
C SER A 30 -13.93 9.49 24.55
N GLY A 31 -14.58 9.98 23.49
CA GLY A 31 -16.04 9.95 23.30
C GLY A 31 -16.53 8.92 22.29
N TYR A 32 -15.65 8.04 21.80
CA TYR A 32 -15.95 7.06 20.76
C TYR A 32 -15.90 5.64 21.33
N ASN A 33 -16.84 4.80 20.93
CA ASN A 33 -16.73 3.36 21.15
C ASN A 33 -15.87 2.71 20.04
N TYR A 34 -15.46 1.46 20.22
CA TYR A 34 -14.58 0.78 19.28
C TYR A 34 -15.15 0.71 17.84
N ALA A 35 -16.46 0.42 17.72
CA ALA A 35 -17.14 0.34 16.43
C ALA A 35 -17.14 1.68 15.66
N SER A 36 -17.45 2.79 16.34
CA SER A 36 -17.43 4.14 15.75
C SER A 36 -16.01 4.56 15.37
N GLY A 37 -15.01 4.28 16.20
CA GLY A 37 -13.60 4.54 15.87
C GLY A 37 -13.15 3.78 14.62
N ARG A 38 -13.51 2.49 14.50
CA ARG A 38 -13.19 1.70 13.29
C ARG A 38 -13.87 2.22 12.04
N LEU A 39 -15.12 2.67 12.13
CA LEU A 39 -15.86 3.21 10.99
C LEU A 39 -15.20 4.48 10.44
N ASP A 40 -14.81 5.40 11.33
CA ASP A 40 -14.18 6.66 10.96
C ASP A 40 -12.83 6.44 10.29
N HIS A 41 -11.98 5.58 10.88
CA HIS A 41 -10.69 5.23 10.29
C HIS A 41 -10.86 4.58 8.91
N GLN A 42 -11.79 3.63 8.76
CA GLN A 42 -12.05 2.99 7.47
C GLN A 42 -12.52 3.98 6.40
N THR A 43 -13.41 4.89 6.77
CA THR A 43 -13.94 5.91 5.84
C THR A 43 -12.83 6.86 5.40
N TYR A 44 -11.99 7.30 6.35
CA TYR A 44 -10.85 8.15 6.08
C TYR A 44 -9.79 7.49 5.18
N PHE A 45 -9.42 6.24 5.44
CA PHE A 45 -8.46 5.55 4.56
C PHE A 45 -9.02 5.28 3.16
N LYS A 46 -10.33 5.08 3.03
CA LYS A 46 -10.99 5.00 1.73
C LYS A 46 -10.99 6.35 1.00
N SER A 47 -11.21 7.47 1.70
CA SER A 47 -11.16 8.80 1.08
C SER A 47 -9.75 9.14 0.58
N ILE A 48 -8.71 8.81 1.35
CA ILE A 48 -7.31 8.98 0.92
C ILE A 48 -7.05 8.26 -0.40
N ARG A 49 -7.55 7.02 -0.57
CA ARG A 49 -7.36 6.27 -1.83
C ARG A 49 -8.02 6.97 -3.03
N VAL A 50 -9.18 7.59 -2.83
CA VAL A 50 -9.87 8.35 -3.88
C VAL A 50 -9.09 9.61 -4.23
N GLU A 51 -8.61 10.34 -3.22
CA GLU A 51 -7.78 11.53 -3.40
C GLU A 51 -6.47 11.21 -4.12
N GLN A 52 -5.82 10.09 -3.80
CA GLN A 52 -4.64 9.60 -4.51
C GLN A 52 -4.93 9.36 -5.99
N ALA A 53 -6.01 8.63 -6.33
CA ALA A 53 -6.40 8.39 -7.72
C ALA A 53 -6.73 9.70 -8.47
N GLN A 54 -7.31 10.68 -7.78
CA GLN A 54 -7.55 12.01 -8.34
C GLN A 54 -6.23 12.77 -8.56
N LEU A 55 -5.28 12.71 -7.63
CA LEU A 55 -3.96 13.33 -7.77
C LEU A 55 -3.17 12.69 -8.91
N GLU A 56 -3.22 11.37 -9.06
CA GLU A 56 -2.64 10.65 -10.20
C GLU A 56 -3.12 11.23 -11.52
N SER A 57 -4.43 11.23 -11.74
CA SER A 57 -5.03 11.65 -13.01
C SER A 57 -4.93 13.16 -13.27
N VAL A 58 -5.11 14.01 -12.26
CA VAL A 58 -5.21 15.46 -12.44
C VAL A 58 -3.86 16.15 -12.39
N VAL A 59 -2.90 15.63 -11.63
CA VAL A 59 -1.61 16.29 -11.37
C VAL A 59 -0.46 15.46 -11.92
N LEU A 60 -0.31 14.22 -11.44
CA LEU A 60 0.90 13.45 -11.67
C LEU A 60 1.06 13.03 -13.13
N ASP A 61 -0.01 12.57 -13.77
CA ASP A 61 0.01 12.19 -15.19
C ASP A 61 0.38 13.37 -16.10
N ARG A 62 -0.07 14.59 -15.75
CA ARG A 62 0.27 15.81 -16.50
C ARG A 62 1.72 16.22 -16.29
N VAL A 63 2.21 16.10 -15.05
CA VAL A 63 3.61 16.38 -14.72
C VAL A 63 4.52 15.38 -15.42
N LEU A 64 4.16 14.09 -15.42
CA LEU A 64 4.90 13.04 -16.10
C LEU A 64 4.92 13.28 -17.62
N ALA A 65 3.79 13.64 -18.23
CA ALA A 65 3.73 13.99 -19.65
C ALA A 65 4.65 15.19 -19.99
N ALA A 66 4.57 16.27 -19.21
CA ALA A 66 5.43 17.44 -19.40
C ALA A 66 6.92 17.09 -19.21
N TRP A 67 7.24 16.21 -18.26
CA TRP A 67 8.61 15.73 -18.07
C TRP A 67 9.09 14.93 -19.28
N PHE A 68 8.25 14.08 -19.86
CA PHE A 68 8.59 13.34 -21.08
C PHE A 68 8.82 14.26 -22.28
N ASP A 69 8.02 15.31 -22.43
CA ASP A 69 8.19 16.30 -23.50
C ASP A 69 9.58 16.97 -23.43
N GLU A 70 10.05 17.29 -22.22
CA GLU A 70 11.40 17.81 -21.99
C GLU A 70 12.49 16.75 -22.17
N ALA A 71 12.26 15.52 -21.70
CA ALA A 71 13.23 14.42 -21.78
C ALA A 71 13.57 14.02 -23.22
N VAL A 72 12.61 14.15 -24.15
CA VAL A 72 12.83 13.91 -25.59
C VAL A 72 13.85 14.87 -26.19
N LEU A 73 14.00 16.08 -25.64
CA LEU A 73 14.96 17.08 -26.13
C LEU A 73 16.41 16.72 -25.79
N ILE A 74 16.64 15.77 -24.88
CA ILE A 74 17.97 15.32 -24.46
C ILE A 74 18.33 14.04 -25.25
N PRO A 75 19.29 14.10 -26.20
CA PRO A 75 19.65 12.95 -27.01
C PRO A 75 20.19 11.80 -26.14
N GLY A 76 19.62 10.61 -26.31
CA GLY A 76 20.07 9.38 -25.63
C GLY A 76 19.56 9.20 -24.20
N LEU A 77 18.74 10.11 -23.67
CA LEU A 77 18.10 9.93 -22.36
C LEU A 77 16.98 8.89 -22.42
N LEU A 78 16.15 8.95 -23.45
CA LEU A 78 15.07 8.00 -23.68
C LEU A 78 15.50 6.89 -24.67
N PRO A 79 15.04 5.64 -24.46
CA PRO A 79 15.29 4.56 -25.40
C PRO A 79 14.66 4.85 -26.76
N ALA A 80 15.49 4.93 -27.81
CA ALA A 80 15.06 5.31 -29.16
C ALA A 80 14.01 4.35 -29.77
N ASP A 81 14.00 3.08 -29.35
CA ASP A 81 13.14 2.03 -29.90
C ASP A 81 11.86 1.77 -29.08
N ALA A 82 11.57 2.60 -28.08
CA ALA A 82 10.46 2.34 -27.15
C ALA A 82 9.08 2.77 -27.66
N GLY A 83 8.98 3.29 -28.90
CA GLY A 83 7.72 3.67 -29.52
C GLY A 83 7.09 4.95 -28.92
N PRO A 84 5.82 5.25 -29.22
CA PRO A 84 5.17 6.47 -28.74
C PRO A 84 5.07 6.49 -27.22
N ILE A 85 5.63 7.52 -26.58
CA ILE A 85 5.67 7.68 -25.11
C ILE A 85 4.27 7.63 -24.49
N ALA A 86 3.26 8.15 -25.19
CA ALA A 86 1.86 8.11 -24.75
C ALA A 86 1.30 6.68 -24.54
N GLN A 87 1.99 5.64 -25.02
CA GLN A 87 1.58 4.24 -24.85
C GLN A 87 2.38 3.52 -23.76
N TRP A 88 3.31 4.20 -23.08
CA TRP A 88 4.15 3.58 -22.08
C TRP A 88 3.31 3.30 -20.82
N PRO A 89 3.28 2.04 -20.34
CA PRO A 89 2.48 1.70 -19.17
C PRO A 89 3.19 2.16 -17.90
N HIS A 90 2.71 3.24 -17.28
CA HIS A 90 3.16 3.71 -15.97
C HIS A 90 2.18 3.30 -14.86
N GLN A 91 2.69 3.25 -13.63
CA GLN A 91 1.90 3.05 -12.42
C GLN A 91 2.52 3.86 -11.29
N TRP A 92 1.69 4.56 -10.53
CA TRP A 92 2.11 5.28 -9.33
C TRP A 92 2.07 4.34 -8.12
N PHE A 93 3.11 4.40 -7.31
CA PHE A 93 3.18 3.64 -6.07
C PHE A 93 3.09 4.61 -4.89
N TRP A 94 2.12 4.35 -4.03
CA TRP A 94 1.92 5.07 -2.78
C TRP A 94 2.32 4.21 -1.60
N ASP A 95 2.69 4.86 -0.51
CA ASP A 95 2.99 4.18 0.75
C ASP A 95 1.82 3.28 1.19
N GLY A 96 2.14 2.02 1.50
CA GLY A 96 1.18 1.06 2.02
C GLY A 96 0.60 1.47 3.37
N HIS A 97 -0.53 0.84 3.72
CA HIS A 97 -1.08 0.96 5.08
C HIS A 97 -0.63 -0.25 5.90
N GLU A 98 0.07 0.00 7.00
CA GLU A 98 0.49 -1.05 7.93
C GLU A 98 -0.73 -1.60 8.68
N HIS A 99 -0.95 -2.92 8.63
CA HIS A 99 -2.01 -3.53 9.43
C HIS A 99 -1.64 -3.47 10.91
N VAL A 100 -2.65 -3.36 11.79
CA VAL A 100 -2.49 -3.40 13.26
C VAL A 100 -1.87 -4.72 13.75
N ASP A 101 -1.96 -5.76 12.93
CA ASP A 101 -1.43 -7.10 13.21
C ASP A 101 -0.63 -7.58 11.99
N PRO A 102 0.71 -7.47 12.03
CA PRO A 102 1.55 -7.86 10.91
C PRO A 102 1.58 -9.39 10.68
N ALA A 103 1.28 -10.20 11.70
CA ALA A 103 1.25 -11.65 11.56
C ALA A 103 -0.01 -12.10 10.78
N LYS A 104 -1.18 -11.57 11.14
CA LYS A 104 -2.43 -11.79 10.38
C LYS A 104 -2.29 -11.31 8.93
N GLU A 105 -1.63 -10.18 8.70
CA GLU A 105 -1.38 -9.69 7.33
C GLU A 105 -0.46 -10.64 6.54
N ALA A 106 0.65 -11.09 7.13
CA ALA A 106 1.59 -12.01 6.48
C ALA A 106 0.93 -13.36 6.14
N SER A 107 0.14 -13.92 7.06
CA SER A 107 -0.61 -15.16 6.83
C SER A 107 -1.66 -15.00 5.71
N ALA A 108 -2.38 -13.88 5.70
CA ALA A 108 -3.34 -13.57 4.64
C ALA A 108 -2.65 -13.36 3.28
N GLN A 109 -1.48 -12.73 3.24
CA GLN A 109 -0.68 -12.59 2.02
C GLN A 109 -0.20 -13.95 1.51
N ALA A 110 0.33 -14.80 2.38
CA ALA A 110 0.77 -16.16 2.03
C ALA A 110 -0.40 -16.99 1.47
N THR A 111 -1.57 -16.92 2.10
CA THR A 111 -2.78 -17.62 1.65
C THR A 111 -3.26 -17.10 0.28
N ARG A 112 -3.25 -15.79 0.05
CA ARG A 112 -3.67 -15.19 -1.23
C ARG A 112 -2.73 -15.57 -2.38
N LEU A 113 -1.42 -15.55 -2.13
CA LEU A 113 -0.41 -15.98 -3.09
C LEU A 113 -0.48 -17.49 -3.37
N ALA A 114 -0.72 -18.31 -2.34
CA ALA A 114 -0.87 -19.76 -2.48
C ALA A 114 -2.12 -20.13 -3.28
N ASN A 115 -3.23 -19.41 -3.05
CA ASN A 115 -4.50 -19.64 -3.76
C ASN A 115 -4.57 -18.93 -5.12
N LEU A 116 -3.49 -18.27 -5.56
CA LEU A 116 -3.39 -17.54 -6.82
C LEU A 116 -4.48 -16.46 -7.02
N THR A 117 -5.07 -15.97 -5.93
CA THR A 117 -6.07 -14.88 -6.00
C THR A 117 -5.42 -13.52 -6.17
N THR A 118 -4.14 -13.40 -5.82
CA THR A 118 -3.33 -12.19 -6.04
C THR A 118 -2.00 -12.54 -6.69
N THR A 119 -1.32 -11.51 -7.21
CA THR A 119 0.00 -11.63 -7.82
C THR A 119 1.04 -10.93 -6.95
N LEU A 120 2.32 -11.31 -7.11
CA LEU A 120 3.42 -10.60 -6.45
C LEU A 120 3.39 -9.10 -6.77
N ALA A 121 3.13 -8.74 -8.02
CA ALA A 121 2.97 -7.35 -8.43
C ALA A 121 1.89 -6.61 -7.62
N HIS A 122 0.74 -7.25 -7.35
CA HIS A 122 -0.33 -6.64 -6.57
C HIS A 122 0.04 -6.47 -5.09
N GLU A 123 0.67 -7.47 -4.47
CA GLU A 123 1.04 -7.40 -3.04
C GLU A 123 2.18 -6.41 -2.79
N TYR A 124 3.20 -6.37 -3.66
CA TYR A 124 4.28 -5.37 -3.56
C TYR A 124 3.76 -3.96 -3.84
N ALA A 125 2.84 -3.78 -4.79
CA ALA A 125 2.21 -2.49 -5.05
C ALA A 125 1.45 -1.95 -3.84
N ARG A 126 0.76 -2.83 -3.08
CA ARG A 126 0.10 -2.45 -1.82
C ARG A 126 1.06 -1.95 -0.75
N GLN A 127 2.32 -2.35 -0.81
CA GLN A 127 3.39 -1.90 0.09
C GLN A 127 4.16 -0.68 -0.47
N GLY A 128 3.77 -0.17 -1.64
CA GLY A 128 4.46 0.94 -2.32
C GLY A 128 5.82 0.53 -2.89
N ARG A 129 6.04 -0.75 -3.21
CA ARG A 129 7.32 -1.28 -3.72
C ARG A 129 7.19 -1.86 -5.12
N ASP A 130 8.25 -1.76 -5.90
CA ASP A 130 8.36 -2.47 -7.17
C ASP A 130 8.77 -3.95 -6.93
N TRP A 131 7.96 -4.86 -7.46
CA TRP A 131 8.18 -6.29 -7.35
C TRP A 131 9.40 -6.76 -8.17
N GLU A 132 9.72 -6.12 -9.30
CA GLU A 132 10.87 -6.50 -10.11
C GLU A 132 12.18 -6.16 -9.39
N GLU A 133 12.25 -4.99 -8.77
CA GLU A 133 13.39 -4.58 -7.95
C GLU A 133 13.56 -5.52 -6.75
N ALA A 134 12.46 -5.83 -6.06
CA ALA A 134 12.47 -6.75 -4.93
C ALA A 134 12.97 -8.15 -5.33
N LEU A 135 12.55 -8.68 -6.48
CA LEU A 135 13.02 -9.98 -6.97
C LEU A 135 14.48 -9.96 -7.40
N ARG A 136 14.93 -8.90 -8.09
CA ARG A 136 16.35 -8.73 -8.45
C ARG A 136 17.21 -8.65 -7.20
N GLN A 137 16.75 -7.93 -6.18
CA GLN A 137 17.44 -7.82 -4.90
C GLN A 137 17.49 -9.17 -4.19
N ARG A 138 16.36 -9.89 -4.11
CA ARG A 138 16.30 -11.23 -3.53
C ARG A 138 17.21 -12.22 -4.25
N ALA A 139 17.34 -12.12 -5.58
CA ALA A 139 18.27 -12.95 -6.34
C ALA A 139 19.73 -12.68 -5.96
N LYS A 140 20.12 -11.40 -5.81
CA LYS A 140 21.45 -11.01 -5.34
C LYS A 140 21.73 -11.53 -3.93
N GLU A 141 20.76 -11.39 -3.03
CA GLU A 141 20.85 -11.89 -1.66
C GLU A 141 21.06 -13.40 -1.64
N PHE A 142 20.30 -14.15 -2.45
CA PHE A 142 20.44 -15.59 -2.54
C PHE A 142 21.79 -16.04 -3.11
N SER A 143 22.31 -15.34 -4.12
CA SER A 143 23.67 -15.58 -4.63
C SER A 143 24.73 -15.32 -3.56
N LEU A 144 24.62 -14.20 -2.83
CA LEU A 144 25.54 -13.85 -1.77
C LEU A 144 25.47 -14.83 -0.58
N MET A 145 24.27 -15.27 -0.20
CA MET A 145 24.09 -16.28 0.84
C MET A 145 24.76 -17.61 0.47
N GLN A 146 24.66 -18.02 -0.80
CA GLN A 146 25.36 -19.22 -1.29
C GLN A 146 26.88 -19.06 -1.26
N GLU A 147 27.40 -17.91 -1.67
CA GLU A 147 28.84 -17.61 -1.61
C GLU A 147 29.38 -17.64 -0.17
N LEU A 148 28.59 -17.14 0.79
CA LEU A 148 28.96 -17.10 2.21
C LEU A 148 28.64 -18.41 2.96
N GLY A 149 28.03 -19.40 2.30
CA GLY A 149 27.63 -20.66 2.94
C GLY A 149 26.50 -20.52 3.96
N LEU A 150 25.68 -19.46 3.86
CA LEU A 150 24.54 -19.22 4.74
C LEU A 150 23.29 -19.92 4.18
N THR A 151 22.83 -20.97 4.85
CA THR A 151 21.56 -21.64 4.49
C THR A 151 20.36 -20.88 5.06
N PRO A 152 19.35 -20.55 4.25
CA PRO A 152 18.12 -19.96 4.77
C PRO A 152 17.41 -20.95 5.70
N ALA A 153 17.05 -20.50 6.89
CA ALA A 153 16.23 -21.28 7.81
C ALA A 153 14.80 -21.40 7.23
N ALA A 154 14.31 -22.63 7.10
CA ALA A 154 12.91 -22.86 6.76
C ALA A 154 12.04 -22.50 7.96
N VAL A 155 11.16 -21.51 7.81
CA VAL A 155 10.17 -21.17 8.84
C VAL A 155 8.98 -22.13 8.65
N PRO A 156 8.62 -22.95 9.65
CA PRO A 156 7.43 -23.78 9.56
C PRO A 156 6.16 -22.90 9.52
N PRO A 157 5.09 -23.32 8.82
CA PRO A 157 3.84 -22.58 8.82
C PRO A 157 3.25 -22.58 10.23
N THR A 158 3.07 -21.39 10.81
CA THR A 158 2.30 -21.21 12.04
C THR A 158 0.83 -21.20 11.66
N ASN A 159 0.08 -22.23 12.07
CA ASN A 159 -1.38 -22.20 12.03
C ASN A 159 -1.84 -21.33 13.20
N ASP A 160 -2.02 -20.04 12.95
CA ASP A 160 -2.81 -19.21 13.85
C ASP A 160 -4.28 -19.46 13.49
N ASP A 161 -4.92 -20.34 14.26
CA ASP A 161 -6.36 -20.55 14.21
C ASP A 161 -7.05 -19.20 14.39
N ILE A 162 -8.02 -18.93 13.51
CA ILE A 162 -8.83 -17.72 13.53
C ILE A 162 -9.67 -17.75 14.80
N GLU A 163 -9.21 -17.11 15.86
CA GLU A 163 -10.12 -16.58 16.87
C GLU A 163 -10.88 -15.43 16.18
N GLU A 164 -12.11 -15.74 15.77
CA GLU A 164 -13.12 -14.72 15.54
C GLU A 164 -13.27 -13.98 16.88
N ASP A 165 -12.77 -12.75 16.93
CA ASP A 165 -13.07 -11.84 18.03
C ASP A 165 -14.60 -11.61 18.04
N GLU A 166 -15.33 -12.47 18.77
CA GLU A 166 -16.67 -12.18 19.27
C GLU A 166 -16.52 -11.01 20.26
N ASP A 167 -16.51 -9.79 19.72
CA ASP A 167 -16.53 -8.56 20.52
C ASP A 167 -17.84 -8.53 21.33
N GLY A 168 -17.70 -8.76 22.63
CA GLY A 168 -18.78 -8.81 23.60
C GLY A 168 -19.67 -7.57 23.61
N GLU A 169 -20.97 -7.80 23.66
CA GLU A 169 -21.98 -6.82 24.03
C GLU A 169 -21.75 -6.35 25.49
N GLU A 170 -21.01 -5.27 25.69
CA GLU A 170 -21.18 -4.48 26.92
C GLU A 170 -22.42 -3.59 26.77
N ALA A 171 -23.53 -4.10 27.30
CA ALA A 171 -24.72 -3.34 27.61
C ALA A 171 -24.34 -2.19 28.58
N ASN A 172 -24.29 -0.97 28.07
CA ASN A 172 -24.12 0.21 28.93
C ASN A 172 -25.49 0.63 29.49
N GLU A 173 -25.81 0.10 30.68
CA GLU A 173 -26.76 0.73 31.60
C GLU A 173 -26.13 2.00 32.18
N ASP A 174 -26.42 3.17 31.60
CA ASP A 174 -26.62 4.39 32.38
C ASP A 174 -27.15 5.53 31.49
N ALA A 175 -28.47 5.72 31.54
CA ALA A 175 -29.12 6.94 31.07
C ALA A 175 -29.47 7.79 32.29
N PRO A 176 -28.89 8.99 32.49
CA PRO A 176 -29.40 9.89 33.52
C PRO A 176 -30.76 10.42 33.09
N ALA A 177 -31.77 10.10 33.90
CA ALA A 177 -33.12 10.62 33.79
C ALA A 177 -33.11 12.16 33.74
N ARG A 178 -33.56 12.73 32.63
CA ARG A 178 -33.89 14.16 32.55
C ARG A 178 -35.12 14.42 33.43
N ALA A 179 -34.91 15.17 34.51
CA ALA A 179 -35.98 15.79 35.28
C ALA A 179 -36.77 16.76 34.38
N ALA A 180 -38.09 16.62 34.40
CA ALA A 180 -39.05 17.61 33.96
C ALA A 180 -39.59 18.37 35.17
#